data_AF-A0A6J4PCG5-F1
#
_entry.id   AF-A0A6J4PCG5-F1
#
_cell.length_a   1.000
_cell.length_b   1.000
_cell.length_c   1.000
_cell.angle_alpha   90.00
_cell.angle_beta   90.00
_cell.angle_gamma   90.00
#
_symmetry.space_group_name_H-M   'P 1'
#
loop_
_entity.id
_entity.type
_entity.pdbx_description
1 polymer ?
#
loop_
_entity_poly.entity_id
_entity_poly.type
_entity_poly.pdbx_seq_one_letter_code
_entity_poly.pdbx_strand_id
1 'polypeptide(L)'
;MVRTLRAETGSEHGTVKRVADQLGYGVESVRLWVRQADIDDGHAPGVSTDEASRVRELEQEVRELRRANEVLKRAATFFGAELDRQYRR
;
A
#
# COMPACT_ATOMS: atom_id res chain seq x y z
N MET A 1 -8.92 5.77 -21.14
CA MET A 1 -9.21 7.04 -21.85
C MET A 1 -7.96 7.76 -22.34
N VAL A 2 -7.02 8.20 -21.47
CA VAL A 2 -5.76 8.85 -21.95
C VAL A 2 -4.93 7.93 -22.85
N ARG A 3 -4.70 6.66 -22.45
CA ARG A 3 -4.00 5.67 -23.28
C ARG A 3 -4.72 5.37 -24.59
N THR A 4 -6.04 5.20 -24.51
CA THR A 4 -6.91 4.99 -25.67
C THR A 4 -6.75 6.13 -26.67
N LEU A 5 -6.83 7.38 -26.19
CA LEU A 5 -6.65 8.57 -27.02
C LEU A 5 -5.23 8.71 -27.58
N ARG A 6 -4.19 8.33 -26.82
CA ARG A 6 -2.81 8.29 -27.32
C ARG A 6 -2.66 7.30 -28.47
N ALA A 7 -3.24 6.11 -28.34
CA ALA A 7 -3.23 5.09 -29.38
C ALA A 7 -4.04 5.51 -30.63
N GLU A 8 -5.19 6.15 -30.44
CA GLU A 8 -6.06 6.62 -31.53
C GLU A 8 -5.49 7.82 -32.29
N THR A 9 -4.86 8.76 -31.58
CA THR A 9 -4.40 10.03 -32.18
C THR A 9 -2.91 10.04 -32.53
N GLY A 10 -2.13 9.07 -32.04
CA GLY A 10 -0.67 9.05 -32.17
C GLY A 10 0.05 10.19 -31.44
N SER A 11 -0.68 11.07 -30.74
CA SER A 11 -0.12 12.22 -30.05
C SER A 11 -0.06 11.98 -28.55
N GLU A 12 1.17 11.98 -28.02
CA GLU A 12 1.46 12.04 -26.59
C GLU A 12 1.18 13.44 -26.01
N HIS A 13 1.47 14.49 -26.80
CA HIS A 13 1.38 15.86 -26.35
C HIS A 13 -0.08 16.33 -26.23
N GLY A 14 -0.41 16.95 -25.10
CA GLY A 14 -1.72 17.58 -24.87
C GLY A 14 -2.88 16.63 -24.56
N THR A 15 -2.71 15.31 -24.70
CA THR A 15 -3.80 14.32 -24.49
C THR A 15 -4.27 14.28 -23.04
N VAL A 16 -3.35 14.36 -22.07
CA VAL A 16 -3.69 14.47 -20.64
C VAL A 16 -4.48 15.73 -20.35
N LYS A 17 -4.08 16.88 -20.92
CA LYS A 17 -4.78 18.16 -20.74
C LYS A 17 -6.19 18.10 -21.31
N ARG A 18 -6.35 17.58 -22.54
CA ARG A 18 -7.67 17.42 -23.17
C ARG A 18 -8.61 16.58 -22.31
N VAL A 19 -8.13 15.47 -21.76
CA VAL A 19 -8.94 14.59 -20.91
C VAL A 19 -9.27 15.26 -19.58
N ALA A 20 -8.31 15.96 -18.98
CA ALA A 20 -8.53 16.73 -17.77
C ALA A 20 -9.61 17.82 -17.98
N ASP A 21 -9.52 18.60 -19.05
CA ASP A 21 -10.48 19.62 -19.42
C ASP A 21 -11.87 19.01 -19.70
N GLN A 22 -11.94 17.89 -20.42
CA GLN A 22 -13.19 17.19 -20.75
C GLN A 22 -13.90 16.63 -19.51
N LEU A 23 -13.14 16.15 -18.52
CA LEU A 23 -13.69 15.55 -17.30
C LEU A 23 -13.80 16.54 -16.13
N GLY A 24 -13.32 17.77 -16.29
CA GLY A 24 -13.31 18.79 -15.23
C GLY A 24 -12.32 18.53 -14.09
N TYR A 25 -11.24 17.76 -14.35
CA TYR A 25 -10.20 17.48 -13.35
C TYR A 25 -8.96 18.36 -13.56
N GLY A 26 -8.16 18.51 -12.50
CA GLY A 26 -6.85 19.13 -12.62
C GLY A 26 -5.89 18.31 -13.49
N VAL A 27 -5.16 18.96 -14.39
CA VAL A 27 -4.22 18.32 -15.33
C VAL A 27 -3.18 17.46 -14.60
N GLU A 28 -2.64 17.95 -13.48
CA GLU A 28 -1.66 17.21 -12.70
C GLU A 28 -2.26 15.95 -12.03
N SER A 29 -3.51 16.02 -11.56
CA SER A 29 -4.19 14.85 -10.98
C SER A 29 -4.33 13.74 -12.00
N VAL A 30 -4.82 14.08 -13.21
CA VAL A 30 -4.94 13.11 -14.31
C VAL A 30 -3.57 12.56 -14.71
N ARG A 31 -2.53 13.40 -14.76
CA ARG A 31 -1.17 12.95 -15.06
C ARG A 31 -0.66 11.94 -14.02
N LEU A 32 -0.93 12.19 -12.74
CA LEU A 32 -0.52 11.30 -11.65
C LEU A 32 -1.24 9.95 -11.75
N TRP A 33 -2.56 9.96 -11.99
CA TRP A 33 -3.35 8.74 -12.15
C TRP A 33 -2.94 7.93 -13.37
N VAL A 34 -2.64 8.59 -14.50
CA VAL A 34 -2.11 7.90 -15.69
C VAL A 34 -0.79 7.24 -15.38
N ARG A 35 0.13 7.95 -14.69
CA ARG A 35 1.41 7.36 -14.28
C ARG A 35 1.21 6.15 -13.37
N GLN A 36 0.32 6.24 -12.37
CA GLN A 36 0.04 5.11 -11.48
C GLN A 36 -0.60 3.95 -12.24
N ALA A 37 -1.53 4.20 -13.15
CA ALA A 37 -2.11 3.16 -14.00
C ALA A 37 -1.07 2.51 -14.92
N ASP A 38 -0.08 3.27 -15.41
CA ASP A 38 1.04 2.72 -16.19
C ASP A 38 1.93 1.82 -15.31
N ILE A 39 2.10 2.13 -14.03
CA ILE A 39 2.80 1.28 -13.06
C ILE A 39 1.98 0.02 -12.76
N ASP A 40 0.70 0.17 -12.44
CA ASP A 40 -0.20 -0.92 -12.08
C ASP A 40 -0.35 -1.94 -13.22
N ASP A 41 -0.36 -1.47 -14.47
CA ASP A 41 -0.40 -2.33 -15.66
C ASP A 41 1.00 -2.79 -16.14
N GLY A 42 2.08 -2.47 -15.42
CA GLY A 42 3.44 -2.92 -15.74
C GLY A 42 4.11 -2.24 -16.94
N HIS A 43 3.56 -1.12 -17.42
CA HIS A 43 4.12 -0.32 -18.52
C HIS A 43 5.22 0.65 -18.04
N ALA A 44 5.29 0.94 -16.75
CA ALA A 44 6.29 1.78 -16.13
C ALA A 44 6.82 1.15 -14.83
N PRO A 45 8.10 1.36 -14.49
CA PRO A 45 8.62 0.93 -13.20
C PRO A 45 8.00 1.75 -12.06
N GLY A 46 7.69 1.09 -10.94
CA GLY A 46 7.15 1.72 -9.74
C GLY A 46 6.56 0.69 -8.78
N VAL A 47 5.99 1.16 -7.68
CA VAL A 47 5.21 0.32 -6.76
C VAL A 47 3.76 0.35 -7.22
N SER A 48 3.21 -0.81 -7.53
CA SER A 48 1.79 -0.90 -7.89
C SER A 48 0.90 -0.63 -6.68
N THR A 49 -0.33 -0.23 -6.94
CA THR A 49 -1.35 0.01 -5.92
C THR A 49 -1.61 -1.26 -5.09
N ASP A 50 -1.56 -2.43 -5.73
CA ASP A 50 -1.75 -3.73 -5.08
C ASP A 50 -0.57 -4.08 -4.16
N GLU A 51 0.67 -3.89 -4.63
CA GLU A 51 1.87 -4.10 -3.81
C GLU A 51 1.87 -3.17 -2.59
N ALA A 52 1.55 -1.88 -2.79
CA ALA A 52 1.45 -0.91 -1.70
C ALA A 52 0.37 -1.31 -0.67
N SER A 53 -0.76 -1.83 -1.13
CA SER A 53 -1.83 -2.31 -0.25
C SER A 53 -1.40 -3.54 0.53
N ARG A 54 -0.75 -4.49 -0.14
CA ARG A 54 -0.25 -5.72 0.49
C ARG A 54 0.80 -5.44 1.56
N VAL A 55 1.72 -4.51 1.29
CA VAL A 55 2.73 -4.10 2.29
C VAL A 55 2.05 -3.51 3.52
N ARG A 56 1.05 -2.64 3.36
CA ARG A 56 0.32 -2.04 4.49
C ARG A 56 -0.41 -3.09 5.34
N GLU A 57 -1.03 -4.07 4.71
CA GLU A 57 -1.66 -5.20 5.41
C GLU A 57 -0.65 -6.00 6.23
N LEU A 58 0.47 -6.38 5.61
CA LEU A 58 1.53 -7.13 6.27
C LEU A 58 2.14 -6.34 7.43
N GLU A 59 2.36 -5.04 7.26
CA GLU A 59 2.83 -4.18 8.34
C GLU A 59 1.84 -4.12 9.51
N GLN A 60 0.53 -4.09 9.23
CA GLN A 60 -0.49 -4.14 10.26
C GLN A 60 -0.49 -5.48 11.00
N GLU A 61 -0.45 -6.59 10.27
CA GLU A 61 -0.38 -7.93 10.84
C GLU A 61 0.86 -8.10 11.72
N VAL A 62 2.04 -7.66 11.24
CA VAL A 62 3.28 -7.70 12.02
C VAL A 62 3.17 -6.87 13.30
N ARG A 63 2.53 -5.70 13.27
CA ARG A 63 2.29 -4.90 14.48
C ARG A 63 1.43 -5.64 15.49
N GLU A 64 0.35 -6.28 15.03
CA GLU A 64 -0.57 -7.04 15.88
C GLU A 64 0.11 -8.28 16.48
N LEU A 65 0.84 -9.04 15.67
CA LEU A 65 1.60 -10.20 16.12
C LEU A 65 2.65 -9.83 17.17
N ARG A 66 3.36 -8.71 16.96
CA ARG A 66 4.32 -8.20 17.96
C ARG A 66 3.64 -7.84 19.27
N ARG A 67 2.47 -7.19 19.21
CA ARG A 67 1.68 -6.86 20.41
C ARG A 67 1.21 -8.12 21.14
N ALA A 68 0.69 -9.11 20.41
CA ALA A 68 0.26 -10.38 21.00
C ALA A 68 1.43 -11.14 21.65
N ASN A 69 2.57 -11.20 20.96
CA ASN A 69 3.78 -11.83 21.47
C ASN A 69 4.27 -11.19 22.78
N GLU A 70 4.20 -9.87 22.89
CA GLU A 70 4.56 -9.13 24.10
C GLU A 70 3.65 -9.50 25.28
N VAL A 71 2.34 -9.63 25.05
CA VAL A 71 1.40 -10.08 26.09
C VAL A 71 1.74 -11.50 26.56
N LEU A 72 2.01 -12.41 25.63
CA LEU A 72 2.36 -13.80 25.95
C LEU A 72 3.68 -13.88 26.73
N LYS A 73 4.69 -13.09 26.37
CA LYS A 73 5.96 -13.01 27.11
C LYS A 73 5.74 -12.57 28.55
N ARG A 74 4.95 -11.51 28.76
CA ARG A 74 4.63 -11.01 30.11
C ARG A 74 3.89 -12.06 30.93
N ALA A 75 2.93 -12.77 30.33
CA ALA A 75 2.23 -13.86 30.98
C ALA A 75 3.19 -15.00 31.38
N ALA A 76 4.07 -15.43 30.47
CA ALA A 76 5.06 -16.46 30.74
C ALA A 76 6.02 -16.07 31.88
N THR A 77 6.50 -14.82 31.90
CA THR A 77 7.33 -14.31 33.00
C THR A 77 6.56 -14.31 34.33
N PHE A 78 5.31 -13.87 34.33
CA PHE A 78 4.47 -13.87 35.54
C PHE A 78 4.28 -15.28 36.10
N PHE A 79 3.85 -16.23 35.26
CA PHE A 79 3.64 -17.62 35.69
C PHE A 79 4.93 -18.32 36.10
N GLY A 80 6.04 -18.07 35.40
CA GLY A 80 7.34 -18.61 35.79
C GLY A 80 7.77 -18.14 37.19
N ALA A 81 7.58 -16.85 37.49
CA ALA A 81 7.88 -16.30 38.82
C ALA A 81 6.94 -16.86 39.91
N GLU A 82 5.68 -17.12 39.60
CA GLU A 82 4.73 -17.70 40.56
C GLU A 82 5.07 -19.16 40.88
N LEU A 83 5.42 -19.97 39.87
CA LEU A 83 5.86 -21.34 40.07
C LEU A 83 7.12 -21.40 40.94
N ASP A 84 8.12 -20.57 40.64
CA ASP A 84 9.37 -20.50 41.40
C ASP A 84 9.15 -20.13 42.88
N ARG A 85 8.18 -19.26 43.19
CA ARG A 85 7.77 -18.95 44.57
C ARG A 85 7.11 -20.14 45.27
N GLN A 86 6.28 -20.91 44.57
CA GLN A 86 5.61 -22.08 45.13
C GLN A 86 6.61 -23.20 45.44
N TYR A 87 7.60 -23.44 44.58
CA TYR A 87 8.66 -24.43 44.82
C TYR A 87 9.56 -24.11 46.01
N ARG A 88 9.64 -22.84 46.41
CA ARG A 88 10.51 -22.35 47.49
C ARG A 88 9.85 -22.31 48.88
N ARG A 89 8.55 -22.60 48.96
CA ARG A 89 7.77 -22.70 50.20
C ARG A 89 7.68 -24.17 50.64
#